data_AF-A0A380FCG0-F1
#
_entry.id   AF-A0A380FCG0-F1
#
_cell.length_a   1.000
_cell.length_b   1.000
_cell.length_c   1.000
_cell.angle_alpha   90.00
_cell.angle_beta   90.00
_cell.angle_gamma   90.00
#
_symmetry.space_group_name_H-M   'P 1'
#
loop_
_entity.id
_entity.type
_entity.pdbx_description
1 polymer ?
#
loop_
_entity_poly.entity_id
_entity_poly.type
_entity_poly.pdbx_seq_one_letter_code
_entity_poly.pdbx_strand_id
1 'polypeptide(L)' 'MLHLRNAVDPIIGMNLDPSHLLWVGADPIQCARRLEGAIHHVHGKDVRIEDGVADVTTLLETREIDEC' A
#
# COMPACT_ATOMS: atom_id res chain seq x y z
N MET A 1 -7.08 -3.32 11.47
CA MET A 1 -5.80 -3.41 12.22
C MET A 1 -5.83 -2.57 13.49
N LEU A 2 -5.97 -1.24 13.43
CA LEU A 2 -5.94 -0.39 14.65
C LEU A 2 -7.00 -0.76 15.70
N HIS A 3 -8.21 -1.16 15.28
CA HIS A 3 -9.21 -1.67 16.23
C HIS A 3 -8.73 -2.90 17.01
N LEU A 4 -8.00 -3.82 16.37
CA LEU A 4 -7.43 -5.00 17.02
C LEU A 4 -6.28 -4.62 17.95
N ARG A 5 -5.37 -3.74 17.50
CA ARG A 5 -4.26 -3.25 18.31
C ARG A 5 -4.77 -2.55 19.59
N ASN A 6 -5.81 -1.72 19.47
CA ASN A 6 -6.41 -1.01 20.60
C ASN A 6 -7.13 -1.95 21.59
N ALA A 7 -7.61 -3.10 21.12
CA ALA A 7 -8.30 -4.07 21.96
C ALA A 7 -7.35 -5.03 22.69
N VAL A 8 -6.11 -5.16 22.24
CA VAL A 8 -5.15 -6.16 22.75
C VAL A 8 -3.94 -5.46 23.39
N ASP A 9 -2.93 -5.10 22.59
CA ASP A 9 -1.67 -4.49 23.06
C ASP A 9 -0.84 -3.96 21.86
N PRO A 10 0.07 -2.98 22.07
CA PRO A 10 1.06 -2.54 21.09
C PRO A 10 1.94 -3.62 20.45
N ILE A 11 1.98 -4.84 20.97
CA ILE A 11 2.68 -5.98 20.36
C ILE A 11 2.19 -6.25 18.92
N ILE A 12 0.93 -5.94 18.59
CA ILE A 12 0.38 -6.08 17.24
C ILE A 12 0.78 -4.87 16.39
N GLY A 13 1.73 -5.07 15.47
CA GLY A 13 2.21 -4.06 14.53
C GLY A 13 1.82 -4.30 13.07
N MET A 14 2.02 -3.26 12.27
CA MET A 14 1.85 -3.24 10.82
C MET A 14 3.21 -3.55 10.17
N ASN A 15 3.20 -4.43 9.18
CA ASN A 15 4.22 -4.44 8.15
C ASN A 15 3.75 -3.54 7.00
N LEU A 16 4.38 -2.38 6.81
CA LEU A 16 3.94 -1.38 5.84
C LEU A 16 4.70 -1.57 4.52
N ASP A 17 3.98 -1.83 3.44
CA ASP A 17 4.51 -1.74 2.07
C ASP A 17 3.80 -0.58 1.36
N PRO A 18 4.49 0.55 1.11
CA PRO A 18 3.91 1.69 0.43
C PRO A 18 3.40 1.38 -0.99
N SER A 19 3.97 0.38 -1.66
CA SER A 19 3.60 0.03 -3.04
C SER A 19 2.16 -0.45 -3.15
N HIS A 20 1.64 -1.15 -2.14
CA HIS A 20 0.23 -1.54 -2.11
C HIS A 20 -0.69 -0.32 -2.01
N LEU A 21 -0.31 0.68 -1.21
CA LEU A 21 -1.11 1.88 -1.00
C LEU A 21 -1.17 2.73 -2.27
N LEU A 22 -0.02 2.94 -2.91
CA LEU A 22 0.06 3.60 -4.20
C LEU A 22 -0.81 2.90 -5.26
N TRP A 23 -0.71 1.57 -5.34
CA TRP A 23 -1.46 0.77 -6.30
C TRP A 23 -2.98 0.79 -6.10
N VAL A 24 -3.48 0.96 -4.87
CA VAL A 24 -4.93 1.13 -4.61
C VAL A 24 -5.38 2.58 -4.59
N GLY A 25 -4.51 3.53 -4.97
CA GLY A 25 -4.82 4.96 -5.06
C GLY A 25 -4.84 5.71 -3.72
N ALA A 26 -4.24 5.16 -2.68
CA ALA A 26 -4.08 5.83 -1.39
C ALA A 26 -2.76 6.64 -1.33
N ASP A 27 -2.73 7.70 -0.52
CA ASP A 27 -1.50 8.42 -0.21
C ASP A 27 -0.71 7.65 0.87
N PRO A 28 0.45 7.05 0.54
CA PRO A 28 1.22 6.27 1.50
C PRO A 28 1.75 7.11 2.67
N ILE A 29 1.99 8.41 2.46
CA ILE A 29 2.48 9.32 3.50
C ILE A 29 1.39 9.57 4.54
N GLN A 30 0.15 9.81 4.11
CA GLN A 30 -0.96 10.00 5.06
C GLN A 30 -1.26 8.70 5.82
N CYS A 31 -1.21 7.56 5.14
CA CYS A 31 -1.37 6.26 5.79
C CYS A 31 -0.27 6.00 6.82
N ALA A 32 1.00 6.30 6.49
CA ALA A 32 2.11 6.16 7.43
C ALA A 32 1.94 7.04 8.67
N ARG A 33 1.54 8.31 8.48
CA ARG A 33 1.21 9.23 9.59
C ARG A 33 0.06 8.70 10.45
N ARG A 34 -0.99 8.14 9.82
CA ARG A 34 -2.12 7.57 10.55
C ARG A 34 -1.76 6.32 11.35
N LEU A 35 -0.72 5.61 10.94
CA LEU A 35 -0.18 4.39 11.56
C LEU A 35 1.02 4.67 12.46
N GLU A 36 1.26 5.93 12.84
CA GLU A 36 2.34 6.31 13.75
C GLU A 36 2.35 5.42 15.02
N GLY A 37 3.54 4.97 15.41
CA GLY A 37 3.74 4.09 16.56
C GLY A 37 3.23 2.64 16.36
N ALA A 38 2.60 2.33 15.23
CA ALA A 38 2.08 0.99 14.91
C ALA A 38 2.83 0.28 13.78
N ILE A 39 3.81 0.91 13.12
CA ILE A 39 4.64 0.31 12.08
C ILE A 39 5.84 -0.39 12.71
N HIS A 40 5.98 -1.71 12.51
CA HIS A 40 7.11 -2.49 13.03
C HIS A 40 8.13 -2.82 11.94
N HIS A 41 7.67 -3.02 10.71
CA HIS A 41 8.50 -3.34 9.56
C HIS A 41 8.03 -2.54 8.35
N VAL A 42 8.96 -2.28 7.43
CA VAL A 42 8.68 -1.62 6.17
C VAL A 42 9.26 -2.45 5.04
N HIS A 43 8.45 -2.72 4.02
CA HIS A 43 8.94 -3.27 2.75
C HIS A 43 9.28 -2.12 1.80
N GLY A 44 10.52 -2.13 1.31
CA GLY A 44 10.96 -1.24 0.24
C GLY A 44 10.68 -1.89 -1.11
N LYS A 45 9.52 -1.59 -1.69
CA LYS A 45 9.14 -1.97 -3.05
C LYS A 45 8.65 -0.74 -3.80
N ASP A 46 9.00 -0.65 -5.07
CA ASP A 46 8.51 0.42 -5.94
C ASP A 46 7.32 -0.06 -6.78
N VAL A 47 6.47 0.89 -7.16
CA VAL A 47 5.37 0.67 -8.10
C VAL A 47 5.22 1.90 -8.97
N ARG A 48 5.04 1.67 -10.27
CA ARG A 48 4.75 2.70 -11.26
C ARG A 48 3.36 2.44 -11.81
N ILE A 49 2.55 3.48 -11.90
CA ILE A 49 1.28 3.44 -12.61
C ILE A 49 1.56 3.91 -14.04
N GLU A 50 1.15 3.13 -15.03
CA GLU A 50 1.28 3.51 -16.44
C GLU A 50 0.09 4.37 -16.85
N ASP A 51 0.34 5.66 -17.02
CA ASP A 51 -0.65 6.63 -17.49
C ASP A 51 -1.19 6.21 -18.87
N GLY A 52 -2.47 6.46 -19.14
CA GLY A 52 -3.16 6.02 -20.36
C GLY A 52 -3.59 4.55 -20.33
N VAL A 53 -2.72 3.60 -19.97
CA VAL A 53 -3.10 2.18 -19.85
C VAL A 53 -4.01 1.99 -18.65
N ALA A 54 -3.61 2.50 -17.47
CA ALA A 54 -4.40 2.41 -16.26
C ALA A 54 -5.76 3.12 -16.37
N ASP A 55 -5.86 4.17 -17.20
CA ASP A 55 -7.09 4.93 -17.42
C ASP A 55 -8.16 4.11 -18.15
N VAL A 56 -7.74 3.16 -18.99
CA VAL A 56 -8.64 2.32 -19.79
C VAL A 56 -8.87 0.96 -19.13
N THR A 57 -7.87 0.44 -18.43
CA THR A 57 -7.85 -0.95 -17.93
C THR A 57 -7.96 -1.10 -16.42
N THR A 58 -8.02 0.02 -15.69
CA THR A 58 -7.95 0.10 -14.22
C THR A 58 -6.59 -0.33 -13.66
N LEU A 59 -6.38 -0.15 -12.34
CA LEU A 59 -5.13 -0.54 -11.67
C LEU A 59 -5.01 -2.06 -11.48
N LEU A 60 -6.14 -2.77 -11.49
CA LEU A 60 -6.21 -4.24 -11.40
C LEU A 60 -6.15 -4.85 -12.80
N GLU A 61 -4.99 -4.76 -13.45
CA GLU A 61 -4.74 -5.46 -14.71
C GLU A 61 -4.26 -6.89 -14.42
N THR A 62 -4.86 -7.86 -15.09
CA THR A 62 -4.54 -9.30 -14.95
C THR A 62 -3.81 -9.86 -16.16
N ARG A 63 -3.66 -9.06 -17.23
CA ARG A 63 -2.94 -9.43 -18.44
C ARG A 63 -1.45 -9.14 -18.29
N GLU A 64 -0.64 -9.93 -18.97
CA GLU A 64 0.79 -9.69 -19.06
C GLU A 64 1.05 -8.39 -19.84
N ILE A 65 2.08 -7.64 -19.42
CA ILE A 65 2.52 -6.47 -20.17
C ILE A 65 3.38 -6.99 -21.32
N ASP A 66 2.73 -7.27 -22.44
CA ASP A 66 3.40 -7.62 -23.69
C ASP A 66 3.86 -6.31 -24.36
N GLU A 67 5.14 -5.98 -24.14
CA GLU A 67 5.95 -4.94 -24.80
C GLU A 67 5.91 -3.50 -24.22
N CYS A 68 7.13 -2.95 -24.05
CA CYS A 68 7.46 -1.54 -23.82
C CYS A 68 7.88 -0.90 -25.16
#